data_AF-A0A940VSZ3-F1
#
_entry.id   AF-A0A940VSZ3-F1
#
_cell.length_a   1.000
_cell.length_b   1.000
_cell.length_c   1.000
_cell.angle_alpha   90.00
_cell.angle_beta   90.00
_cell.angle_gamma   90.00
#
_symmetry.space_group_name_H-M   'P 1'
#
loop_
_entity.id
_entity.type
_entity.pdbx_description
1 polymer ?
#
loop_
_entity_poly.entity_id
_entity_poly.type
_entity_poly.pdbx_seq_one_letter_code
_entity_poly.pdbx_strand_id
1 'polypeptide(L)'
;MGYWLMAILLLFVWFSLWLRMRGYRVKNGGDIEPRMTPLSMAVQELVATSGGIYLAIIALTSFLKLDMPERITILQATVDPLALGAITLALVQPLVAIIAKKLIGR
;
A
#
# COMPACT_ATOMS: atom_id res chain seq x y z
N MET A 1 -18.82 7.97 14.70
CA MET A 1 -17.35 8.17 14.75
C MET A 1 -16.56 7.28 13.79
N GLY A 2 -16.88 5.98 13.62
CA GLY A 2 -16.12 5.08 12.73
C GLY A 2 -16.07 5.48 11.24
N TYR A 3 -17.09 6.17 10.73
CA TYR A 3 -17.15 6.62 9.33
C TYR A 3 -16.02 7.59 8.95
N TRP A 4 -15.52 8.38 9.88
CA TRP A 4 -14.42 9.33 9.63
C TRP A 4 -13.10 8.62 9.38
N LEU A 5 -12.80 7.54 10.12
CA LEU A 5 -11.59 6.75 9.91
C LEU A 5 -11.63 5.98 8.59
N MET A 6 -12.79 5.42 8.25
CA MET A 6 -12.99 4.79 6.94
C MET A 6 -12.77 5.81 5.82
N ALA A 7 -13.33 7.02 5.94
CA ALA A 7 -13.13 8.09 4.97
C ALA A 7 -11.65 8.51 4.85
N ILE A 8 -10.94 8.62 5.97
CA ILE A 8 -9.50 8.92 5.99
C ILE A 8 -8.70 7.81 5.30
N LEU A 9 -8.97 6.54 5.62
CA LEU A 9 -8.30 5.40 5.01
C LEU A 9 -8.55 5.37 3.49
N LEU A 10 -9.79 5.58 3.05
CA LEU A 10 -10.14 5.68 1.64
C LEU A 10 -9.40 6.85 0.96
N LEU A 11 -9.25 7.99 1.64
CA LEU A 11 -8.49 9.12 1.14
C LEU A 11 -7.00 8.80 0.98
N PHE A 12 -6.39 8.11 1.95
CA PHE A 12 -4.99 7.65 1.84
C PHE A 12 -4.80 6.63 0.71
N VAL A 13 -5.72 5.68 0.56
CA VAL A 13 -5.71 4.72 -0.56
C VAL A 13 -5.82 5.47 -1.88
N TRP A 14 -6.79 6.38 -2.00
CA TRP A 14 -6.99 7.22 -3.17
C TRP A 14 -5.72 8.00 -3.52
N PHE A 15 -5.09 8.63 -2.53
CA PHE A 15 -3.87 9.41 -2.70
C PHE A 15 -2.67 8.54 -3.14
N SER A 16 -2.50 7.36 -2.55
CA SER A 16 -1.46 6.40 -2.94
C SER A 16 -1.66 5.92 -4.39
N LEU A 17 -2.89 5.55 -4.77
CA LEU A 17 -3.22 5.16 -6.14
C LEU A 17 -2.96 6.31 -7.12
N TRP A 18 -3.30 7.55 -6.74
CA TRP A 18 -3.07 8.73 -7.57
C TRP A 18 -1.59 8.95 -7.87
N LEU A 19 -0.71 8.80 -6.87
CA LEU A 19 0.73 8.89 -7.04
C LEU A 19 1.27 7.82 -8.00
N ARG A 20 0.82 6.57 -7.86
CA ARG A 20 1.18 5.44 -8.73
C ARG A 20 0.72 5.67 -10.16
N MET A 21 -0.54 6.08 -10.36
CA MET A 21 -1.10 6.42 -11.66
C MET A 21 -0.32 7.53 -12.38
N ARG A 22 0.14 8.55 -11.65
CA ARG A 22 0.95 9.63 -12.22
C ARG A 22 2.30 9.11 -12.76
N GLY A 23 2.90 8.14 -12.08
CA GLY A 23 4.11 7.45 -12.56
C GLY A 23 3.88 6.64 -13.84
N TYR A 24 2.73 5.98 -13.97
CA TYR A 24 2.38 5.20 -15.17
C TYR A 24 2.04 6.09 -16.38
N ARG A 25 1.36 7.23 -16.19
CA ARG A 25 1.04 8.17 -17.29
C ARG A 25 2.27 8.80 -17.94
N VAL A 26 3.37 8.95 -17.21
CA VAL A 26 4.61 9.54 -17.74
C VAL A 26 5.42 8.53 -18.57
N LYS A 27 5.23 7.22 -18.38
CA LYS A 27 5.96 6.16 -19.09
C LYS A 27 5.30 5.64 -20.37
N ASN A 28 4.00 5.88 -20.57
CA ASN A 28 3.19 5.16 -21.57
C ASN A 28 2.73 6.01 -22.78
N GLY A 29 3.46 7.07 -23.15
CA GLY A 29 3.14 7.81 -24.38
C GLY A 29 3.57 7.03 -25.63
N GLY A 30 2.72 6.16 -26.19
CA GLY A 30 2.96 5.65 -27.55
C GLY A 30 2.30 4.35 -28.04
N ASP A 31 1.72 3.49 -27.20
CA ASP A 31 1.34 2.13 -27.64
C ASP A 31 -0.18 1.88 -27.67
N ILE A 32 -0.66 1.28 -28.78
CA ILE A 32 -2.06 1.00 -29.13
C ILE A 32 -2.53 -0.39 -28.63
N GLU A 33 -1.72 -1.10 -27.84
CA GLU A 33 -2.08 -2.41 -27.27
C GLU A 33 -3.18 -2.28 -26.20
N PRO A 34 -4.12 -3.24 -26.08
CA PRO A 34 -5.01 -3.33 -24.93
C PRO A 34 -4.19 -3.59 -23.66
N ARG A 35 -3.83 -2.53 -22.94
CA ARG A 35 -3.14 -2.60 -21.65
C ARG A 35 -4.11 -2.33 -20.50
N MET A 36 -3.80 -2.93 -19.35
CA MET A 36 -4.50 -2.64 -18.09
C MET A 36 -4.51 -1.13 -17.84
N THR A 37 -5.64 -0.61 -17.34
CA THR A 37 -5.75 0.82 -17.03
C THR A 37 -4.72 1.21 -15.96
N PRO A 38 -4.23 2.47 -15.95
CA PRO A 38 -3.32 2.96 -14.91
C PRO A 38 -3.83 2.71 -13.48
N LEU A 39 -5.15 2.76 -13.29
CA LEU A 39 -5.78 2.43 -12.02
C LEU A 39 -5.64 0.95 -11.67
N SER A 40 -5.92 0.05 -12.62
CA SER A 40 -5.76 -1.39 -12.41
C SER A 40 -4.31 -1.74 -12.05
N MET A 41 -3.33 -1.16 -12.77
CA MET A 41 -1.91 -1.33 -12.46
C MET A 41 -1.54 -0.82 -11.06
N ALA A 42 -2.02 0.37 -10.67
CA ALA A 42 -1.78 0.93 -9.34
C ALA A 42 -2.38 0.08 -8.21
N VAL A 43 -3.58 -0.47 -8.41
CA VAL A 43 -4.22 -1.39 -7.46
C VAL A 43 -3.43 -2.69 -7.35
N GLN A 44 -3.06 -3.28 -8.49
CA GLN A 44 -2.28 -4.52 -8.53
C GLN A 44 -0.93 -4.34 -7.80
N GLU A 45 -0.24 -3.22 -8.05
CA GLU A 45 1.02 -2.91 -7.39
C GLU A 45 0.83 -2.69 -5.88
N LEU A 46 -0.27 -2.06 -5.46
CA LEU A 46 -0.56 -1.84 -4.03
C LEU A 46 -0.77 -3.16 -3.32
N VAL A 47 -1.64 -4.01 -3.87
CA VAL A 47 -1.97 -5.33 -3.33
C VAL A 47 -0.76 -6.26 -3.32
N ALA A 48 0.01 -6.30 -4.42
CA ALA A 48 1.23 -7.10 -4.51
C ALA A 48 2.25 -6.69 -3.45
N THR A 49 2.46 -5.38 -3.27
CA THR A 49 3.41 -4.88 -2.28
C THR A 49 2.93 -5.14 -0.85
N SER A 50 1.66 -4.84 -0.53
CA SER A 50 1.12 -5.10 0.80
C SER A 50 1.13 -6.60 1.13
N GLY A 51 0.82 -7.45 0.16
CA GLY A 51 0.87 -8.91 0.31
C GLY A 51 2.29 -9.41 0.57
N GLY A 52 3.28 -8.93 -0.19
CA GLY A 52 4.69 -9.28 0.01
C GLY A 52 5.21 -8.85 1.39
N ILE A 53 4.88 -7.62 1.83
CA ILE A 53 5.25 -7.12 3.16
C ILE A 53 4.58 -7.97 4.26
N TYR A 54 3.29 -8.28 4.14
CA TYR A 54 2.57 -9.10 5.11
C TYR A 54 3.18 -10.50 5.25
N LEU A 55 3.46 -11.18 4.13
CA LEU A 55 4.10 -12.49 4.15
C LEU A 55 5.50 -12.45 4.76
N ALA A 56 6.28 -11.41 4.46
CA ALA A 56 7.60 -11.23 5.06
C ALA A 56 7.52 -11.00 6.58
N ILE A 57 6.54 -10.19 7.05
CA ILE A 57 6.31 -9.96 8.46
C ILE A 57 5.88 -11.26 9.16
N ILE A 58 4.94 -12.02 8.59
CA ILE A 58 4.53 -13.33 9.14
C ILE A 58 5.73 -14.28 9.26
N ALA A 59 6.53 -14.39 8.20
CA ALA A 59 7.69 -15.26 8.22
C ALA A 59 8.67 -14.83 9.32
N LEU A 60 8.91 -13.52 9.48
CA LEU A 60 9.78 -12.98 10.51
C LEU A 60 9.23 -13.22 11.93
N THR A 61 7.95 -12.95 12.17
CA THR A 61 7.33 -13.19 13.49
C THR A 61 7.32 -14.67 13.83
N SER A 62 7.09 -15.54 12.85
CA SER A 62 7.14 -17.00 13.02
C SER A 62 8.55 -17.48 13.33
N PHE A 63 9.56 -16.94 12.63
CA PHE A 63 10.96 -17.27 12.85
C PHE A 63 11.45 -16.84 14.24
N LEU A 64 11.08 -15.62 14.66
CA LEU A 64 11.42 -15.08 15.98
C LEU A 64 10.55 -15.63 17.11
N LYS A 65 9.52 -16.42 16.80
CA LYS A 65 8.51 -16.94 17.75
C LYS A 65 7.88 -15.81 18.58
N LEU A 66 7.50 -14.73 17.90
CA LEU A 66 6.82 -13.60 18.52
C LEU A 66 5.32 -13.91 18.66
N ASP A 67 4.83 -13.94 19.89
CA ASP A 67 3.40 -14.05 20.17
C ASP A 67 2.73 -12.69 19.95
N MET A 68 2.13 -12.53 18.77
CA MET A 68 1.35 -11.35 18.39
C MET A 68 -0.15 -11.66 18.50
N PRO A 69 -0.98 -10.68 18.88
CA PRO A 69 -2.43 -10.87 18.89
C PRO A 69 -2.96 -11.06 17.46
N GLU A 70 -3.77 -12.09 17.23
CA GLU A 70 -4.36 -12.38 15.90
C GLU A 70 -5.27 -11.26 15.40
N ARG A 71 -5.92 -10.56 16.35
CA ARG A 71 -6.90 -9.51 16.06
C ARG A 71 -6.79 -8.42 17.11
N ILE A 72 -6.84 -7.18 16.64
CA ILE A 72 -7.05 -6.01 17.48
C ILE A 72 -8.36 -5.34 17.11
N THR A 73 -9.07 -4.87 18.12
CA THR A 73 -10.28 -4.07 17.91
C THR A 73 -9.88 -2.61 17.88
N ILE A 74 -10.07 -1.97 16.72
CA ILE A 74 -9.88 -0.53 16.58
C ILE A 74 -11.25 0.10 16.40
N LEU A 75 -11.68 0.88 17.41
CA LEU A 75 -12.99 1.51 17.60
C LEU A 75 -14.21 0.58 17.58
N GLN A 76 -14.37 -0.26 16.56
CA GLN A 76 -15.49 -1.18 16.32
C GLN A 76 -15.17 -2.24 15.24
N ALA A 77 -14.03 -2.13 14.56
CA ALA A 77 -13.59 -3.08 13.54
C ALA A 77 -12.51 -3.99 14.12
N THR A 78 -12.69 -5.29 13.91
CA THR A 78 -11.71 -6.30 14.30
C THR A 78 -10.80 -6.57 13.11
N VAL A 79 -9.53 -6.21 13.25
CA VAL A 79 -8.53 -6.24 12.17
C VAL A 79 -7.28 -6.97 12.61
N ASP A 80 -6.62 -7.62 11.64
CA ASP A 80 -5.30 -8.22 11.82
C ASP A 80 -4.24 -7.09 11.91
N PRO A 81 -3.50 -6.98 13.03
CA PRO A 81 -2.47 -5.95 13.20
C PRO A 81 -1.36 -5.99 12.15
N LEU A 82 -0.93 -7.20 11.76
CA LEU A 82 0.17 -7.40 10.82
C LEU A 82 -0.27 -6.99 9.41
N ALA A 83 -1.50 -7.33 9.02
CA ALA A 83 -2.08 -6.89 7.75
C ALA A 83 -2.23 -5.36 7.69
N LEU A 84 -2.67 -4.76 8.81
CA LEU A 84 -2.84 -3.31 8.93
C LEU A 84 -1.49 -2.57 8.85
N GLY A 85 -0.44 -3.14 9.46
CA GLY A 85 0.93 -2.64 9.32
C GLY A 85 1.43 -2.74 7.89
N ALA A 86 1.25 -3.89 7.25
CA ALA A 86 1.71 -4.15 5.88
C ALA A 86 1.07 -3.19 4.86
N ILE A 87 -0.24 -2.97 4.93
CA ILE A 87 -0.92 -2.04 4.03
C ILE A 87 -0.51 -0.59 4.30
N THR A 88 -0.31 -0.21 5.56
CA THR A 88 0.16 1.13 5.93
C THR A 88 1.55 1.40 5.34
N LEU A 89 2.47 0.44 5.44
CA LEU A 89 3.81 0.54 4.82
C LEU A 89 3.72 0.63 3.29
N ALA A 90 2.87 -0.17 2.65
CA ALA A 90 2.66 -0.13 1.20
C ALA A 90 2.03 1.20 0.72
N LEU A 91 1.21 1.84 1.55
CA LEU A 91 0.64 3.16 1.26
C LEU A 91 1.69 4.28 1.35
N VAL A 92 2.64 4.17 2.27
CA VAL A 92 3.72 5.15 2.47
C VAL A 92 4.84 5.01 1.44
N GLN A 93 5.08 3.80 0.92
CA GLN A 93 6.12 3.50 -0.06
C GLN A 93 6.23 4.49 -1.26
N PRO A 94 5.15 4.85 -1.99
CA PRO A 94 5.25 5.79 -3.12
C PRO A 94 5.73 7.19 -2.71
N LEU A 95 5.35 7.67 -1.52
CA LEU A 95 5.84 8.95 -0.98
C LEU A 95 7.35 8.89 -0.71
N VAL A 96 7.80 7.82 -0.05
CA VAL A 96 9.23 7.61 0.24
C VAL A 96 10.03 7.54 -1.05
N ALA A 97 9.53 6.83 -2.07
CA ALA A 97 10.20 6.73 -3.37
C ALA A 97 10.34 8.08 -4.08
N ILE A 98 9.33 8.95 -4.00
CA ILE A 98 9.38 10.29 -4.59
C ILE A 98 10.38 11.19 -3.84
N ILE A 99 10.34 11.18 -2.51
CA ILE A 99 11.25 11.97 -1.67
C ILE A 99 12.70 11.49 -1.88
N ALA A 100 12.92 10.18 -1.89
CA ALA A 100 14.24 9.60 -2.12
C ALA A 100 14.82 9.99 -3.49
N LYS A 101 14.03 9.94 -4.57
CA LYS A 101 14.47 10.42 -5.89
C LYS A 101 14.89 11.90 -5.84
N LYS A 102 14.08 12.74 -5.20
CA LYS A 102 14.36 14.17 -5.05
C LYS A 102 15.63 14.44 -4.24
N LEU A 103 15.89 13.67 -3.18
CA LEU A 103 17.07 13.82 -2.32
C LEU A 103 18.36 13.29 -2.98
N ILE A 104 18.26 12.22 -3.76
CA ILE A 104 19.41 11.58 -4.43
C ILE A 104 19.81 12.33 -5.71
N GLY A 105 19.09 13.39 -6.10
CA GLY A 105 19.49 14.28 -7.19
C GLY A 105 19.31 13.67 -8.57
N ARG A 106 18.20 12.95 -8.79
CA ARG A 106 17.73 12.54 -10.12
C ARG A 106 16.35 13.09 -10.42
#